data_AF-A0AAW8VA72-F1
#
_entry.id   AF-A0AAW8VA72-F1
#
_cell.length_a   1.000
_cell.length_b   1.000
_cell.length_c   1.000
_cell.angle_alpha   90.00
_cell.angle_beta   90.00
_cell.angle_gamma   90.00
#
_symmetry.space_group_name_H-M   'P 1'
#
loop_
_entity.id
_entity.type
_entity.pdbx_description
1 polymer ?
#
loop_
_entity_poly.entity_id
_entity_poly.type
_entity_poly.pdbx_seq_one_letter_code
_entity_poly.pdbx_strand_id
1 'polypeptide(L)'
;MIGTHAPKLFSSKVKQSALNADIIAEVPKYYICSRTISMRKKYWALPLSAAEIGIYREMAKFERENQPKKVPSIEDPRLVKQLLMPFKKSYVSVSPVPSCGVLHEISQRGFENKIFPLYRRIIQPTIAAWSSHGEMLLEQKGKIALLIKSLRHFTKNKKSISEYLTIRCRVEKMNVSSGMTTVLFPSITAIGGAVHTIERAVNKKLDFAVGFKNLGFTTSGGLGNALKGKKVIPQLILDEITATADIIILLKLERGASEEEKQEVLRYLQNNPLSRIAGGTTWEYSAYLAKYDDNYTFIVDRSKDVEKELEQEGIDALDVAFDKYKNKGKINEKTGVFEITEKTSMIINHTGYAFLEKPRIRTNARNNYPHAWVEPVFSLVEQEKFSKRVFWTRKEKKFGVVFRSPLNISG
;
A
#
# COMPACT_ATOMS: atom_id res chain seq x y z
N MET A 1 -1.70 -24.58 -11.36
CA MET A 1 -2.41 -23.49 -12.02
C MET A 1 -1.38 -22.43 -12.36
N ILE A 2 -1.44 -21.81 -13.54
CA ILE A 2 -0.63 -20.64 -13.88
C ILE A 2 -1.42 -19.37 -13.53
N GLY A 3 -0.76 -18.36 -12.97
CA GLY A 3 -1.38 -17.08 -12.66
C GLY A 3 -0.41 -15.91 -12.60
N THR A 4 -0.97 -14.71 -12.51
CA THR A 4 -0.28 -13.42 -12.38
C THR A 4 -0.34 -12.87 -10.94
N HIS A 5 -1.41 -13.20 -10.21
CA HIS A 5 -1.64 -12.74 -8.83
C HIS A 5 -2.00 -13.89 -7.89
N ALA A 6 -1.56 -13.79 -6.63
CA ALA A 6 -1.69 -14.85 -5.64
C ALA A 6 -2.39 -14.37 -4.35
N PRO A 7 -3.70 -14.63 -4.16
CA PRO A 7 -4.44 -14.26 -2.94
C PRO A 7 -3.85 -14.86 -1.67
N LYS A 8 -3.27 -16.07 -1.77
CA LYS A 8 -2.66 -16.79 -0.65
C LYS A 8 -1.18 -16.48 -0.41
N LEU A 9 -0.60 -15.53 -1.15
CA LEU A 9 0.85 -15.31 -1.16
C LEU A 9 1.41 -15.10 0.26
N PHE A 10 0.74 -14.28 1.06
CA PHE A 10 1.18 -13.95 2.41
C PHE A 10 0.60 -14.87 3.50
N SER A 11 -0.35 -15.74 3.16
CA SER A 11 -0.99 -16.66 4.11
C SER A 11 -1.45 -17.93 3.42
N SER A 12 -0.83 -19.05 3.79
CA SER A 12 -1.17 -20.39 3.27
C SER A 12 -2.54 -20.91 3.73
N LYS A 13 -3.17 -20.22 4.70
CA LYS A 13 -4.53 -20.51 5.16
C LYS A 13 -5.57 -20.18 4.09
N VAL A 14 -5.31 -19.14 3.30
CA VAL A 14 -6.22 -18.70 2.24
C VAL A 14 -6.33 -19.81 1.18
N LYS A 15 -7.50 -20.44 1.10
CA LYS A 15 -7.87 -21.41 0.06
C LYS A 15 -8.62 -20.66 -1.03
N GLN A 16 -7.86 -19.94 -1.85
CA GLN A 16 -8.39 -19.17 -2.97
C GLN A 16 -7.51 -19.40 -4.18
N SER A 17 -8.14 -19.77 -5.30
CA SER A 17 -7.44 -19.93 -6.58
C SER A 17 -6.69 -18.66 -6.99
N ALA A 18 -5.54 -18.83 -7.63
CA ALA A 18 -4.78 -17.71 -8.21
C ALA A 18 -5.57 -17.04 -9.35
N LEU A 19 -5.21 -15.80 -9.64
CA LEU A 19 -5.78 -15.05 -10.77
C LEU A 19 -4.80 -15.10 -11.93
N ASN A 20 -5.32 -15.36 -13.12
CA ASN A 20 -4.63 -15.07 -14.38
C ASN A 20 -5.38 -13.91 -15.04
N ALA A 21 -4.96 -12.68 -14.72
CA ALA A 21 -5.64 -11.47 -15.16
C ALA A 21 -4.65 -10.32 -15.38
N ASP A 22 -5.05 -9.40 -16.25
CA ASP A 22 -4.38 -8.14 -16.50
C ASP A 22 -5.21 -6.99 -15.93
N ILE A 23 -4.55 -5.89 -15.58
CA ILE A 23 -5.23 -4.65 -15.19
C ILE A 23 -6.05 -4.13 -16.39
N ILE A 24 -7.37 -4.01 -16.18
CA ILE A 24 -8.29 -3.42 -17.16
C ILE A 24 -8.39 -1.88 -17.02
N ALA A 25 -7.89 -1.35 -15.90
CA ALA A 25 -7.87 0.08 -15.63
C ALA A 25 -6.85 0.82 -16.50
N GLU A 26 -7.17 2.06 -16.86
CA GLU A 26 -6.18 2.97 -17.42
C GLU A 26 -5.36 3.56 -16.27
N VAL A 27 -4.18 2.97 -16.04
CA VAL A 27 -3.24 3.41 -15.01
C VAL A 27 -2.18 4.30 -15.66
N PRO A 28 -2.02 5.56 -15.23
CA PRO A 28 -0.95 6.43 -15.72
C PRO A 28 0.44 5.78 -15.56
N LYS A 29 1.32 5.97 -16.56
CA LYS A 29 2.63 5.31 -16.65
C LYS A 29 3.53 5.56 -15.44
N TYR A 30 3.35 6.68 -14.74
CA TYR A 30 4.16 7.07 -13.59
C TYR A 30 3.80 6.37 -12.27
N TYR A 31 2.72 5.58 -12.24
CA TYR A 31 2.43 4.70 -11.11
C TYR A 31 3.16 3.36 -11.29
N ILE A 32 3.34 2.62 -10.19
CA ILE A 32 4.01 1.32 -10.17
C ILE A 32 2.93 0.24 -9.98
N CYS A 33 2.75 -0.59 -10.99
CA CYS A 33 1.88 -1.78 -11.01
C CYS A 33 2.30 -2.70 -12.17
N SER A 34 1.71 -3.89 -12.29
CA SER A 34 2.03 -4.88 -13.32
C SER A 34 1.85 -4.40 -14.77
N ARG A 35 1.07 -3.33 -14.96
CA ARG A 35 0.83 -2.71 -16.28
C ARG A 35 1.89 -1.68 -16.66
N THR A 36 2.57 -1.08 -15.69
CA THR A 36 3.42 0.10 -15.90
C THR A 36 4.91 -0.16 -15.66
N ILE A 37 5.26 -1.39 -15.25
CA ILE A 37 6.64 -1.83 -15.10
C ILE A 37 6.96 -2.95 -16.08
N SER A 38 8.21 -3.02 -16.49
CA SER A 38 8.80 -4.12 -17.24
C SER A 38 9.07 -5.28 -16.28
N MET A 39 8.39 -6.41 -16.51
CA MET A 39 8.55 -7.62 -15.70
C MET A 39 9.29 -8.70 -16.50
N ARG A 40 10.34 -9.28 -15.91
CA ARG A 40 11.08 -10.42 -16.47
C ARG A 40 10.22 -11.67 -16.52
N LYS A 41 9.30 -11.81 -15.55
CA LYS A 41 8.37 -12.94 -15.44
C LYS A 41 6.98 -12.48 -15.02
N LYS A 42 6.04 -12.60 -15.98
CA LYS A 42 4.62 -12.28 -15.77
C LYS A 42 3.82 -13.45 -15.19
N TYR A 43 4.09 -14.67 -15.66
CA TYR A 43 3.31 -15.87 -15.36
C TYR A 43 4.04 -16.82 -14.41
N TRP A 44 3.34 -17.23 -13.35
CA TRP A 44 3.88 -17.98 -12.23
C TRP A 44 3.08 -19.26 -12.00
N ALA A 45 3.76 -20.34 -11.61
CA ALA A 45 3.13 -21.55 -11.10
C ALA A 45 2.55 -21.28 -9.70
N LEU A 46 1.25 -21.07 -9.64
CA LEU A 46 0.48 -20.73 -8.44
C LEU A 46 -0.62 -21.77 -8.17
N PRO A 47 -0.27 -23.07 -8.02
CA PRO A 47 -1.26 -24.10 -7.69
C PRO A 47 -1.89 -23.85 -6.32
N LEU A 48 -3.04 -24.48 -6.05
CA LEU A 48 -3.67 -24.44 -4.73
C LEU A 48 -2.85 -25.21 -3.69
N SER A 49 -2.23 -26.32 -4.11
CA SER A 49 -1.41 -27.17 -3.23
C SER A 49 0.07 -27.21 -3.64
N ALA A 50 0.94 -27.57 -2.70
CA ALA A 50 2.37 -27.75 -2.95
C ALA A 50 2.69 -28.95 -3.87
N ALA A 51 1.86 -30.00 -3.83
CA ALA A 51 2.06 -31.23 -4.61
C ALA A 51 2.05 -30.97 -6.11
N GLU A 52 1.25 -29.99 -6.54
CA GLU A 52 1.08 -29.66 -7.95
C GLU A 52 2.19 -28.76 -8.50
N ILE A 53 3.07 -28.20 -7.65
CA ILE A 53 4.00 -27.16 -8.10
C ILE A 53 4.99 -27.65 -9.17
N GLY A 54 5.43 -28.91 -9.09
CA GLY A 54 6.34 -29.51 -10.08
C GLY A 54 5.74 -29.46 -11.48
N ILE A 55 4.52 -29.97 -11.62
CA ILE A 55 3.76 -30.02 -12.88
C ILE A 55 3.69 -28.65 -13.55
N TYR A 56 3.32 -27.62 -12.79
CA TYR A 56 3.14 -26.27 -13.35
C TYR A 56 4.47 -25.51 -13.54
N ARG A 57 5.54 -25.91 -12.85
CA ARG A 57 6.87 -25.29 -13.03
C ARG A 57 7.54 -25.76 -14.31
N GLU A 58 7.35 -27.02 -14.67
CA GLU A 58 7.90 -27.62 -15.89
C GLU A 58 7.26 -27.10 -17.17
N MET A 59 6.07 -26.48 -17.07
CA MET A 59 5.42 -25.84 -18.23
C MET A 59 6.31 -24.79 -18.88
N ALA A 60 6.45 -24.89 -20.20
CA ALA A 60 7.22 -23.95 -21.01
C ALA A 60 6.57 -22.56 -21.01
N LYS A 61 7.38 -21.51 -21.27
CA LYS A 61 6.91 -20.11 -21.27
C LYS A 61 5.69 -19.91 -22.18
N PHE A 62 5.74 -20.45 -23.40
CA PHE A 62 4.64 -20.37 -24.37
C PHE A 62 3.35 -21.02 -23.84
N GLU A 63 3.44 -22.18 -23.18
CA GLU A 63 2.28 -22.86 -22.60
C GLU A 63 1.64 -22.04 -21.47
N ARG A 64 2.47 -21.39 -20.66
CA ARG A 64 2.00 -20.50 -19.58
C ARG A 64 1.27 -19.28 -20.12
N GLU A 65 1.78 -18.68 -21.18
CA GLU A 65 1.21 -17.49 -21.84
C GLU A 65 -0.14 -17.79 -22.50
N ASN A 66 -0.29 -19.00 -23.06
CA ASN A 66 -1.53 -19.46 -23.69
C ASN A 66 -2.60 -19.95 -22.70
N GLN A 67 -2.30 -20.00 -21.40
CA GLN A 67 -3.32 -20.36 -20.41
C GLN A 67 -4.46 -19.34 -20.40
N PRO A 68 -5.73 -19.79 -20.34
CA PRO A 68 -6.87 -18.88 -20.36
C PRO A 68 -6.83 -17.93 -19.17
N LYS A 69 -7.21 -16.67 -19.42
CA LYS A 69 -7.43 -15.69 -18.35
C LYS A 69 -8.53 -16.20 -17.44
N LYS A 70 -8.29 -16.16 -16.13
CA LYS A 70 -9.19 -16.69 -15.11
C LYS A 70 -9.22 -15.77 -13.91
N VAL A 71 -10.43 -15.31 -13.58
CA VAL A 71 -10.71 -14.51 -12.38
C VAL A 71 -11.73 -15.28 -11.52
N PRO A 72 -11.29 -16.03 -10.50
CA PRO A 72 -12.14 -16.92 -9.72
C PRO A 72 -13.19 -16.15 -8.90
N SER A 73 -14.21 -16.87 -8.45
CA SER A 73 -15.13 -16.43 -7.38
C SER A 73 -14.44 -16.41 -6.03
N ILE A 74 -15.01 -15.66 -5.08
CA ILE A 74 -14.54 -15.65 -3.70
C ILE A 74 -14.97 -16.98 -3.07
N GLU A 75 -14.00 -17.85 -2.86
CA GLU A 75 -14.20 -19.19 -2.30
C GLU A 75 -14.43 -19.10 -0.79
N ASP A 76 -13.59 -18.34 -0.07
CA ASP A 76 -13.69 -18.12 1.37
C ASP A 76 -13.73 -16.61 1.73
N PRO A 77 -14.91 -16.04 2.02
CA PRO A 77 -15.03 -14.62 2.37
C PRO A 77 -14.39 -14.24 3.70
N ARG A 78 -14.09 -15.21 4.59
CA ARG A 78 -13.49 -14.92 5.91
C ARG A 78 -11.99 -14.69 5.81
N LEU A 79 -11.35 -15.36 4.85
CA LEU A 79 -9.90 -15.29 4.65
C LEU A 79 -9.49 -14.32 3.54
N VAL A 80 -10.35 -14.06 2.56
CA VAL A 80 -10.10 -13.05 1.53
C VAL A 80 -10.45 -11.67 2.08
N LYS A 81 -9.46 -10.78 2.16
CA LYS A 81 -9.67 -9.38 2.56
C LYS A 81 -10.58 -8.68 1.55
N GLN A 82 -11.66 -8.07 2.04
CA GLN A 82 -12.61 -7.29 1.25
C GLN A 82 -12.76 -5.89 1.81
N LEU A 83 -12.49 -4.89 0.97
CA LEU A 83 -12.62 -3.47 1.29
C LEU A 83 -13.86 -2.92 0.60
N LEU A 84 -14.50 -1.92 1.22
CA LEU A 84 -15.59 -1.17 0.61
C LEU A 84 -15.05 0.18 0.18
N MET A 85 -15.26 0.56 -1.08
CA MET A 85 -14.68 1.77 -1.65
C MET A 85 -15.73 2.56 -2.44
N PRO A 86 -15.76 3.91 -2.31
CA PRO A 86 -16.59 4.75 -3.18
C PRO A 86 -16.14 4.65 -4.63
N PHE A 87 -17.10 4.46 -5.53
CA PHE A 87 -16.87 4.39 -6.96
C PHE A 87 -18.14 4.72 -7.73
N LYS A 88 -18.07 5.67 -8.67
CA LYS A 88 -19.16 6.09 -9.57
C LYS A 88 -20.47 6.39 -8.83
N LYS A 89 -20.41 7.27 -7.82
CA LYS A 89 -21.57 7.67 -6.98
C LYS A 89 -22.21 6.54 -6.16
N SER A 90 -21.58 5.37 -6.11
CA SER A 90 -22.01 4.24 -5.30
C SER A 90 -20.78 3.61 -4.65
N TYR A 91 -20.86 2.33 -4.33
CA TYR A 91 -19.80 1.56 -3.71
C TYR A 91 -19.49 0.30 -4.50
N VAL A 92 -18.22 -0.08 -4.44
CA VAL A 92 -17.71 -1.34 -4.95
C VAL A 92 -16.97 -2.06 -3.83
N SER A 93 -17.22 -3.35 -3.68
CA SER A 93 -16.39 -4.22 -2.85
C SER A 93 -15.15 -4.62 -3.64
N VAL A 94 -13.97 -4.49 -3.05
CA VAL A 94 -12.73 -4.85 -3.72
C VAL A 94 -11.89 -5.79 -2.88
N SER A 95 -11.24 -6.74 -3.55
CA SER A 95 -10.27 -7.64 -2.94
C SER A 95 -8.89 -7.38 -3.54
N PRO A 96 -8.00 -6.68 -2.81
CA PRO A 96 -6.64 -6.47 -3.26
C PRO A 96 -5.86 -7.79 -3.30
N VAL A 97 -5.18 -8.05 -4.41
CA VAL A 97 -4.34 -9.24 -4.61
C VAL A 97 -2.93 -8.81 -4.99
N PRO A 98 -1.88 -9.34 -4.36
CA PRO A 98 -0.51 -9.03 -4.74
C PRO A 98 -0.19 -9.57 -6.14
N SER A 99 0.41 -8.72 -6.98
CA SER A 99 1.03 -9.13 -8.23
C SER A 99 2.36 -9.81 -7.94
N CYS A 100 2.50 -11.07 -8.38
CA CYS A 100 3.73 -11.82 -8.19
C CYS A 100 4.90 -11.20 -8.97
N GLY A 101 4.63 -10.69 -10.18
CA GLY A 101 5.64 -10.02 -10.99
C GLY A 101 6.16 -8.74 -10.35
N VAL A 102 5.27 -7.86 -9.85
CA VAL A 102 5.68 -6.61 -9.19
C VAL A 102 6.56 -6.87 -7.97
N LEU A 103 6.17 -7.80 -7.10
CA LEU A 103 6.95 -8.15 -5.92
C LEU A 103 8.29 -8.81 -6.27
N HIS A 104 8.33 -9.61 -7.34
CA HIS A 104 9.56 -10.19 -7.83
C HIS A 104 10.52 -9.12 -8.36
N GLU A 105 10.04 -8.18 -9.19
CA GLU A 105 10.86 -7.10 -9.72
C GLU A 105 11.40 -6.20 -8.61
N ILE A 106 10.59 -5.87 -7.60
CA ILE A 106 11.07 -5.10 -6.43
C ILE A 106 12.23 -5.81 -5.73
N SER A 107 12.15 -7.13 -5.58
CA SER A 107 13.21 -7.92 -4.97
C SER A 107 14.46 -8.01 -5.82
N GLN A 108 14.34 -8.38 -7.10
CA GLN A 108 15.48 -8.59 -7.98
C GLN A 108 16.19 -7.29 -8.32
N ARG A 109 15.45 -6.30 -8.84
CA ARG A 109 16.01 -5.00 -9.20
C ARG A 109 16.49 -4.23 -7.98
N GLY A 110 15.83 -4.41 -6.83
CA GLY A 110 16.27 -3.81 -5.57
C GLY A 110 17.66 -4.30 -5.16
N PHE A 111 17.93 -5.59 -5.36
CA PHE A 111 19.24 -6.18 -5.09
C PHE A 111 20.28 -5.78 -6.16
N GLU A 112 19.96 -5.96 -7.44
CA GLU A 112 20.85 -5.67 -8.57
C GLU A 112 21.30 -4.19 -8.61
N ASN A 113 20.35 -3.27 -8.41
CA ASN A 113 20.62 -1.82 -8.45
C ASN A 113 21.16 -1.27 -7.12
N LYS A 114 21.45 -2.17 -6.15
CA LYS A 114 21.98 -1.84 -4.82
C LYS A 114 21.10 -0.80 -4.12
N ILE A 115 19.80 -1.03 -4.11
CA ILE A 115 18.81 -0.14 -3.50
C ILE A 115 18.78 -0.40 -1.99
N PHE A 116 19.39 0.48 -1.21
CA PHE A 116 19.49 0.36 0.24
C PHE A 116 18.87 1.56 0.99
N PRO A 117 18.24 1.34 2.16
CA PRO A 117 18.12 0.06 2.86
C PRO A 117 16.99 -0.83 2.31
N LEU A 118 17.26 -2.13 2.26
CA LEU A 118 16.35 -3.21 1.86
C LEU A 118 16.33 -4.27 2.95
N TYR A 119 15.14 -4.70 3.35
CA TYR A 119 14.94 -5.71 4.39
C TYR A 119 14.23 -6.93 3.81
N ARG A 120 14.72 -8.12 4.11
CA ARG A 120 14.10 -9.38 3.67
C ARG A 120 13.17 -9.90 4.76
N ARG A 121 11.87 -9.69 4.59
CA ARG A 121 10.84 -10.22 5.50
C ARG A 121 10.61 -11.69 5.19
N ILE A 122 10.68 -12.52 6.22
CA ILE A 122 10.29 -13.93 6.13
C ILE A 122 8.76 -13.99 6.11
N ILE A 123 8.20 -14.66 5.10
CA ILE A 123 6.76 -14.96 5.02
C ILE A 123 6.51 -16.41 5.44
N GLN A 124 7.39 -17.32 5.02
CA GLN A 124 7.33 -18.73 5.37
C GLN A 124 8.72 -19.21 5.82
N PRO A 125 8.94 -19.43 7.13
CA PRO A 125 10.24 -19.89 7.63
C PRO A 125 10.54 -21.35 7.27
N THR A 126 9.50 -22.18 7.04
CA THR A 126 9.67 -23.61 6.79
C THR A 126 9.92 -23.88 5.31
N ILE A 127 11.11 -24.39 4.97
CA ILE A 127 11.54 -24.68 3.58
C ILE A 127 10.52 -25.55 2.84
N ALA A 128 10.09 -26.65 3.46
CA ALA A 128 9.13 -27.59 2.87
C ALA A 128 7.76 -26.95 2.55
N ALA A 129 7.43 -25.79 3.15
CA ALA A 129 6.16 -25.11 2.97
C ALA A 129 6.23 -23.93 1.98
N TRP A 130 7.40 -23.57 1.43
CA TRP A 130 7.53 -22.43 0.50
C TRP A 130 6.64 -22.58 -0.74
N SER A 131 6.63 -23.77 -1.33
CA SER A 131 5.81 -24.11 -2.50
C SER A 131 4.30 -23.96 -2.26
N SER A 132 3.84 -24.04 -1.01
CA SER A 132 2.42 -23.83 -0.67
C SER A 132 1.95 -22.40 -0.95
N HIS A 133 2.86 -21.44 -1.07
CA HIS A 133 2.55 -20.04 -1.40
C HIS A 133 2.70 -19.72 -2.90
N GLY A 134 3.23 -20.66 -3.68
CA GLY A 134 3.48 -20.52 -5.12
C GLY A 134 4.94 -20.30 -5.50
N GLU A 135 5.22 -20.37 -6.79
CA GLU A 135 6.57 -20.33 -7.37
C GLU A 135 7.34 -19.05 -7.03
N MET A 136 6.69 -17.89 -7.00
CA MET A 136 7.36 -16.62 -6.71
C MET A 136 8.02 -16.62 -5.33
N LEU A 137 7.30 -17.06 -4.29
CA LEU A 137 7.85 -17.12 -2.94
C LEU A 137 8.89 -18.25 -2.80
N LEU A 138 8.73 -19.34 -3.55
CA LEU A 138 9.71 -20.42 -3.63
C LEU A 138 11.06 -19.91 -4.18
N GLU A 139 11.05 -19.19 -5.29
CA GLU A 139 12.26 -18.59 -5.89
C GLU A 139 12.95 -17.60 -4.94
N GLN A 140 12.16 -16.88 -4.13
CA GLN A 140 12.67 -15.95 -3.11
C GLN A 140 12.94 -16.63 -1.75
N LYS A 141 12.99 -17.97 -1.69
CA LYS A 141 13.33 -18.75 -0.48
C LYS A 141 12.46 -18.38 0.74
N GLY A 142 11.15 -18.26 0.54
CA GLY A 142 10.19 -17.99 1.61
C GLY A 142 10.16 -16.53 2.08
N LYS A 143 10.85 -15.62 1.39
CA LYS A 143 11.05 -14.22 1.79
C LYS A 143 10.50 -13.27 0.73
N ILE A 144 10.25 -12.03 1.14
CA ILE A 144 10.00 -10.91 0.24
C ILE A 144 10.92 -9.74 0.61
N ALA A 145 11.28 -8.93 -0.37
CA ALA A 145 12.05 -7.72 -0.16
C ALA A 145 11.13 -6.53 0.17
N LEU A 146 11.49 -5.79 1.21
CA LEU A 146 10.81 -4.58 1.66
C LEU A 146 11.78 -3.41 1.66
N LEU A 147 11.39 -2.31 1.03
CA LEU A 147 12.14 -1.05 1.08
C LEU A 147 11.88 -0.35 2.42
N ILE A 148 12.92 -0.10 3.21
CA ILE A 148 12.79 0.51 4.54
C ILE A 148 13.39 1.91 4.58
N LYS A 149 12.62 2.86 5.12
CA LYS A 149 13.11 4.20 5.47
C LYS A 149 12.83 4.52 6.93
N SER A 150 13.58 5.49 7.46
CA SER A 150 13.31 6.09 8.76
C SER A 150 12.48 7.37 8.60
N LEU A 151 11.72 7.72 9.63
CA LEU A 151 11.07 9.02 9.70
C LEU A 151 12.14 10.12 9.72
N ARG A 152 11.93 11.18 8.93
CA ARG A 152 12.71 12.41 9.02
C ARG A 152 12.14 13.29 10.11
N HIS A 153 13.02 13.85 10.93
CA HIS A 153 12.66 14.83 11.93
C HIS A 153 12.96 16.22 11.41
N PHE A 154 11.92 17.04 11.29
CA PHE A 154 12.04 18.43 10.89
C PHE A 154 12.04 19.30 12.15
N THR A 155 13.09 20.10 12.35
CA THR A 155 13.25 20.94 13.56
C THR A 155 12.45 22.24 13.51
N LYS A 156 12.19 22.78 12.31
CA LYS A 156 11.45 24.04 12.14
C LYS A 156 9.96 23.77 11.90
N ASN A 157 9.11 24.35 12.74
CA ASN A 157 7.67 24.41 12.55
C ASN A 157 7.33 25.21 11.30
N LYS A 158 6.21 24.87 10.66
CA LYS A 158 5.66 25.66 9.57
C LYS A 158 4.18 25.90 9.83
N LYS A 159 3.82 27.18 9.89
CA LYS A 159 2.45 27.60 10.18
C LYS A 159 1.59 27.59 8.93
N SER A 160 0.35 27.15 9.05
CA SER A 160 -0.66 27.40 8.04
C SER A 160 -1.31 28.76 8.25
N ILE A 161 -1.69 29.40 7.15
CA ILE A 161 -2.49 30.63 7.18
C ILE A 161 -3.96 30.26 7.44
N SER A 162 -4.43 29.19 6.81
CA SER A 162 -5.80 28.69 6.90
C SER A 162 -5.99 27.73 8.06
N GLU A 163 -7.20 27.68 8.59
CA GLU A 163 -7.65 26.70 9.58
C GLU A 163 -8.07 25.40 8.90
N TYR A 164 -7.85 24.29 9.61
CA TYR A 164 -8.24 22.95 9.17
C TYR A 164 -8.91 22.19 10.31
N LEU A 165 -9.88 21.35 9.95
CA LEU A 165 -10.40 20.35 10.86
C LEU A 165 -9.29 19.35 11.14
N THR A 166 -8.86 19.29 12.40
CA THR A 166 -7.64 18.60 12.81
C THR A 166 -8.02 17.47 13.74
N ILE A 167 -7.59 16.26 13.40
CA ILE A 167 -7.61 15.10 14.29
C ILE A 167 -6.18 14.87 14.75
N ARG A 168 -5.96 14.81 16.07
CA ARG A 168 -4.69 14.42 16.67
C ARG A 168 -4.91 13.21 17.57
N CYS A 169 -4.06 12.21 17.42
CA CYS A 169 -4.11 11.00 18.25
C CYS A 169 -2.76 10.27 18.23
N ARG A 170 -2.55 9.41 19.22
CA ARG A 170 -1.50 8.40 19.19
C ARG A 170 -2.10 7.11 18.65
N VAL A 171 -1.41 6.46 17.72
CA VAL A 171 -1.88 5.19 17.14
C VAL A 171 -0.87 4.10 17.42
N GLU A 172 -1.33 3.01 18.01
CA GLU A 172 -0.52 1.84 18.34
C GLU A 172 -0.82 0.67 17.43
N LYS A 173 0.21 -0.08 17.06
CA LYS A 173 0.13 -1.27 16.20
C LYS A 173 -0.51 -1.01 14.83
N MET A 174 -0.29 0.18 14.24
CA MET A 174 -0.74 0.46 12.87
C MET A 174 0.09 -0.32 11.85
N ASN A 175 -0.53 -0.87 10.81
CA ASN A 175 0.19 -1.51 9.72
C ASN A 175 0.92 -0.45 8.88
N VAL A 176 2.25 -0.55 8.82
CA VAL A 176 3.14 0.33 8.02
C VAL A 176 3.85 -0.40 6.89
N SER A 177 3.50 -1.67 6.65
CA SER A 177 3.92 -2.45 5.48
C SER A 177 3.01 -2.13 4.28
N SER A 178 3.23 -0.96 3.67
CA SER A 178 2.41 -0.43 2.58
C SER A 178 2.38 -1.39 1.38
N GLY A 179 1.31 -2.18 1.27
CA GLY A 179 1.15 -3.23 0.26
C GLY A 179 2.21 -4.33 0.28
N MET A 180 2.90 -4.54 1.41
CA MET A 180 4.03 -5.47 1.54
C MET A 180 5.17 -5.21 0.55
N THR A 181 5.41 -3.94 0.20
CA THR A 181 6.56 -3.52 -0.63
C THR A 181 7.49 -2.58 0.12
N THR A 182 6.94 -1.71 0.98
CA THR A 182 7.71 -0.68 1.69
C THR A 182 7.30 -0.58 3.15
N VAL A 183 8.22 -0.10 3.99
CA VAL A 183 8.05 0.10 5.43
C VAL A 183 8.44 1.52 5.79
N LEU A 184 7.46 2.26 6.32
CA LEU A 184 7.63 3.45 7.16
C LEU A 184 6.25 4.01 7.49
N PHE A 185 5.40 4.14 6.48
CA PHE A 185 4.08 4.74 6.59
C PHE A 185 2.99 3.73 6.26
N PRO A 186 1.79 3.85 6.87
CA PRO A 186 0.63 3.13 6.40
C PRO A 186 0.35 3.45 4.92
N SER A 187 -0.37 2.55 4.24
CA SER A 187 -0.85 2.84 2.89
C SER A 187 -1.78 4.05 2.91
N ILE A 188 -1.62 4.98 1.96
CA ILE A 188 -2.52 6.14 1.82
C ILE A 188 -3.97 5.68 1.63
N THR A 189 -4.20 4.53 0.99
CA THR A 189 -5.52 3.93 0.86
C THR A 189 -6.17 3.55 2.20
N ALA A 190 -5.38 3.17 3.20
CA ALA A 190 -5.87 2.86 4.55
C ALA A 190 -6.25 4.12 5.33
N ILE A 191 -5.45 5.19 5.22
CA ILE A 191 -5.79 6.50 5.78
C ILE A 191 -7.04 7.07 5.10
N GLY A 192 -7.09 7.00 3.76
CA GLY A 192 -8.26 7.36 2.98
C GLY A 192 -9.51 6.56 3.34
N GLY A 193 -9.37 5.29 3.74
CA GLY A 193 -10.48 4.47 4.26
C GLY A 193 -11.01 4.96 5.61
N ALA A 194 -10.12 5.41 6.52
CA ALA A 194 -10.52 6.02 7.79
C ALA A 194 -11.26 7.34 7.55
N VAL A 195 -10.71 8.21 6.69
CA VAL A 195 -11.36 9.46 6.28
C VAL A 195 -12.71 9.20 5.60
N HIS A 196 -12.79 8.16 4.77
CA HIS A 196 -14.04 7.81 4.12
C HIS A 196 -15.16 7.39 5.09
N THR A 197 -14.80 6.84 6.26
CA THR A 197 -15.79 6.53 7.31
C THR A 197 -16.45 7.82 7.81
N ILE A 198 -15.68 8.90 7.93
CA ILE A 198 -16.18 10.23 8.27
C ILE A 198 -17.03 10.76 7.12
N GLU A 199 -16.51 10.76 5.88
CA GLU A 199 -17.24 11.24 4.69
C GLU A 199 -18.64 10.63 4.57
N ARG A 200 -18.75 9.32 4.84
CA ARG A 200 -20.03 8.59 4.78
C ARG A 200 -21.01 9.05 5.87
N ALA A 201 -20.52 9.39 7.05
CA ALA A 201 -21.37 9.77 8.16
C ALA A 201 -21.88 11.21 8.03
N VAL A 202 -21.03 12.13 7.56
CA VAL A 202 -21.41 13.54 7.36
C VAL A 202 -21.91 13.85 5.95
N ASN A 203 -21.83 12.88 5.03
CA ASN A 203 -22.18 13.04 3.61
C ASN A 203 -21.46 14.24 2.93
N LYS A 204 -20.19 14.45 3.28
CA LYS A 204 -19.32 15.47 2.69
C LYS A 204 -18.05 14.82 2.17
N LYS A 205 -17.53 15.32 1.05
CA LYS A 205 -16.23 14.92 0.53
C LYS A 205 -15.12 15.62 1.29
N LEU A 206 -14.09 14.87 1.67
CA LEU A 206 -12.97 15.37 2.45
C LEU A 206 -11.65 15.06 1.75
N ASP A 207 -10.88 16.11 1.47
CA ASP A 207 -9.45 15.98 1.22
C ASP A 207 -8.73 15.87 2.56
N PHE A 208 -7.63 15.12 2.61
CA PHE A 208 -6.90 14.91 3.85
C PHE A 208 -5.40 15.06 3.69
N ALA A 209 -4.72 15.59 4.69
CA ALA A 209 -3.29 15.45 4.85
C ALA A 209 -3.00 14.61 6.09
N VAL A 210 -1.94 13.80 6.05
CA VAL A 210 -1.53 12.99 7.20
C VAL A 210 -0.07 13.28 7.54
N GLY A 211 0.17 13.62 8.80
CA GLY A 211 1.48 13.90 9.36
C GLY A 211 1.81 12.94 10.50
N PHE A 212 3.10 12.64 10.67
CA PHE A 212 3.60 11.70 11.67
C PHE A 212 4.69 12.32 12.54
N LYS A 213 4.69 11.94 13.82
CA LYS A 213 5.76 12.18 14.80
C LYS A 213 6.02 10.89 15.58
N ASN A 214 7.23 10.79 16.14
CA ASN A 214 7.61 9.69 17.03
C ASN A 214 7.29 8.30 16.47
N LEU A 215 7.40 8.14 15.15
CA LEU A 215 7.07 6.88 14.48
C LEU A 215 8.20 5.89 14.67
N GLY A 216 7.92 4.84 15.44
CA GLY A 216 8.78 3.67 15.60
C GLY A 216 8.06 2.41 15.14
N PHE A 217 8.74 1.58 14.36
CA PHE A 217 8.23 0.27 13.93
C PHE A 217 9.17 -0.84 14.35
N THR A 218 8.61 -2.03 14.54
CA THR A 218 9.38 -3.24 14.83
C THR A 218 9.25 -4.21 13.66
N THR A 219 10.39 -4.77 13.23
CA THR A 219 10.43 -5.77 12.17
C THR A 219 10.37 -7.20 12.71
N SER A 220 10.15 -7.37 14.02
CA SER A 220 9.95 -8.69 14.63
C SER A 220 8.62 -9.32 14.20
N GLY A 221 8.53 -10.65 14.30
CA GLY A 221 7.26 -11.37 14.16
C GLY A 221 6.47 -11.32 15.47
N GLY A 222 5.14 -11.36 15.39
CA GLY A 222 4.29 -11.55 16.56
C GLY A 222 4.04 -13.03 16.81
N LEU A 223 3.93 -13.47 18.07
CA LEU A 223 3.36 -14.79 18.38
C LEU A 223 1.83 -14.64 18.48
N GLY A 224 1.13 -15.41 17.67
CA GLY A 224 -0.32 -15.57 17.73
C GLY A 224 -0.68 -17.01 18.05
N ASN A 225 -1.99 -17.28 18.09
CA ASN A 225 -2.54 -18.61 18.32
C ASN A 225 -3.28 -19.08 17.08
N ALA A 226 -3.08 -20.33 16.69
CA ALA A 226 -3.79 -20.96 15.59
C ALA A 226 -4.40 -22.28 16.03
N LEU A 227 -5.61 -22.56 15.55
CA LEU A 227 -6.26 -23.86 15.77
C LEU A 227 -5.75 -24.85 14.72
N LYS A 228 -5.17 -25.96 15.17
CA LYS A 228 -4.86 -27.14 14.35
C LYS A 228 -5.70 -28.31 14.87
N GLY A 229 -6.84 -28.55 14.20
CA GLY A 229 -7.89 -29.42 14.75
C GLY A 229 -8.51 -28.79 16.00
N LYS A 230 -8.58 -29.55 17.10
CA LYS A 230 -9.08 -29.06 18.41
C LYS A 230 -8.01 -28.40 19.29
N LYS A 231 -6.76 -28.31 18.84
CA LYS A 231 -5.63 -27.78 19.64
C LYS A 231 -5.27 -26.36 19.21
N VAL A 232 -5.08 -25.47 20.18
CA VAL A 232 -4.47 -24.16 19.97
C VAL A 232 -2.96 -24.33 20.00
N ILE A 233 -2.28 -23.98 18.91
CA ILE A 233 -0.83 -23.97 18.79
C ILE A 233 -0.33 -22.53 18.62
N PRO A 234 0.78 -22.15 19.27
CA PRO A 234 1.42 -20.88 18.99
C PRO A 234 1.89 -20.87 17.53
N GLN A 235 1.60 -19.78 16.83
CA GLN A 235 1.98 -19.56 15.43
C GLN A 235 2.61 -18.18 15.31
N LEU A 236 3.76 -18.11 14.65
CA LEU A 236 4.39 -16.86 14.31
C LEU A 236 3.57 -16.14 13.21
N ILE A 237 3.06 -14.95 13.53
CA ILE A 237 2.38 -14.03 12.64
C ILE A 237 3.46 -13.13 12.02
N LEU A 238 3.67 -13.28 10.72
CA LEU A 238 4.70 -12.57 9.95
C LEU A 238 4.12 -11.69 8.84
N ASP A 239 2.80 -11.67 8.72
CA ASP A 239 2.06 -11.08 7.61
C ASP A 239 2.08 -9.55 7.58
N GLU A 240 2.35 -8.87 8.70
CA GLU A 240 2.38 -7.41 8.76
C GLU A 240 3.57 -6.87 9.58
N ILE A 241 4.00 -5.65 9.25
CA ILE A 241 4.93 -4.85 10.07
C ILE A 241 4.14 -3.70 10.67
N THR A 242 4.19 -3.59 12.00
CA THR A 242 3.40 -2.61 12.74
C THR A 242 4.27 -1.52 13.36
N ALA A 243 3.69 -0.33 13.52
CA ALA A 243 4.31 0.82 14.14
C ALA A 243 3.42 1.46 15.21
N THR A 244 4.05 2.27 16.05
CA THR A 244 3.40 3.24 16.92
C THR A 244 3.87 4.64 16.54
N ALA A 245 2.94 5.60 16.47
CA ALA A 245 3.27 6.99 16.15
C ALA A 245 2.22 7.95 16.72
N ASP A 246 2.62 9.21 16.86
CA ASP A 246 1.68 10.31 17.00
C ASP A 246 1.28 10.77 15.59
N ILE A 247 -0.01 10.83 15.33
CA ILE A 247 -0.59 11.14 14.02
C ILE A 247 -1.40 12.44 14.12
N ILE A 248 -1.24 13.27 13.10
CA ILE A 248 -2.16 14.37 12.81
C ILE A 248 -2.82 14.14 11.45
N ILE A 249 -4.14 14.27 11.38
CA ILE A 249 -4.90 14.27 10.13
C ILE A 249 -5.55 15.64 10.00
N LEU A 250 -5.20 16.36 8.94
CA LEU A 250 -5.82 17.63 8.58
C LEU A 250 -6.87 17.36 7.50
N LEU A 251 -8.10 17.75 7.74
CA LEU A 251 -9.23 17.58 6.84
C LEU A 251 -9.61 18.91 6.21
N LYS A 252 -9.95 18.84 4.93
CA LYS A 252 -10.36 19.99 4.13
C LYS A 252 -11.65 19.65 3.38
N LEU A 253 -12.69 20.44 3.60
CA LEU A 253 -13.92 20.40 2.82
C LEU A 253 -13.72 21.03 1.44
N GLU A 254 -14.71 20.86 0.57
CA GLU A 254 -14.72 21.51 -0.74
C GLU A 254 -14.62 23.04 -0.63
N ARG A 255 -14.07 23.67 -1.68
CA ARG A 255 -13.86 25.12 -1.69
C ARG A 255 -15.21 25.83 -1.61
N GLY A 256 -15.34 26.77 -0.66
CA GLY A 256 -16.57 27.51 -0.42
C GLY A 256 -17.48 26.89 0.64
N ALA A 257 -17.04 25.81 1.31
CA ALA A 257 -17.78 25.27 2.45
C ALA A 257 -17.97 26.33 3.55
N SER A 258 -19.19 26.42 4.07
CA SER A 258 -19.55 27.42 5.08
C SER A 258 -18.93 27.10 6.44
N GLU A 259 -18.90 28.09 7.35
CA GLU A 259 -18.42 27.84 8.71
C GLU A 259 -19.34 26.86 9.45
N GLU A 260 -20.65 26.89 9.19
CA GLU A 260 -21.62 25.95 9.75
C GLU A 260 -21.30 24.51 9.32
N GLU A 261 -20.96 24.29 8.04
CA GLU A 261 -20.57 22.96 7.55
C GLU A 261 -19.29 22.44 8.23
N LYS A 262 -18.30 23.32 8.45
CA LYS A 262 -17.09 22.95 9.20
C LYS A 262 -17.42 22.57 10.63
N GLN A 263 -18.28 23.34 11.29
CA GLN A 263 -18.71 23.08 12.67
C GLN A 263 -19.53 21.79 12.78
N GLU A 264 -20.38 21.47 11.80
CA GLU A 264 -21.10 20.21 11.73
C GLU A 264 -20.13 19.01 11.72
N VAL A 265 -19.15 19.03 10.82
CA VAL A 265 -18.14 17.98 10.74
C VAL A 265 -17.31 17.91 12.03
N LEU A 266 -16.95 19.06 12.61
CA LEU A 266 -16.22 19.10 13.88
C LEU A 266 -16.99 18.41 15.01
N ARG A 267 -18.28 18.74 15.19
CA ARG A 267 -19.14 18.12 16.20
C ARG A 267 -19.23 16.61 16.01
N TYR A 268 -19.37 16.15 14.75
CA TYR A 268 -19.35 14.72 14.45
C TYR A 268 -18.04 14.06 14.91
N LEU A 269 -16.89 14.66 14.59
CA LEU A 269 -15.57 14.14 14.96
C LEU A 269 -15.32 14.10 16.46
N GLN A 270 -15.87 15.06 17.22
CA GLN A 270 -15.79 15.10 18.67
C GLN A 270 -16.66 14.02 19.33
N ASN A 271 -17.87 13.80 18.80
CA ASN A 271 -18.81 12.81 19.32
C ASN A 271 -18.51 11.37 18.87
N ASN A 272 -17.73 11.20 17.79
CA ASN A 272 -17.41 9.89 17.22
C ASN A 272 -15.90 9.72 17.02
N PRO A 273 -15.11 9.55 18.10
CA PRO A 273 -13.68 9.31 17.99
C PRO A 273 -13.36 8.11 17.09
N LEU A 274 -12.42 8.30 16.17
CA LEU A 274 -11.91 7.19 15.35
C LEU A 274 -11.21 6.19 16.27
N SER A 275 -11.73 4.97 16.39
CA SER A 275 -11.13 3.93 17.25
C SER A 275 -9.97 3.18 16.61
N ARG A 276 -9.85 3.22 15.27
CA ARG A 276 -8.77 2.57 14.52
C ARG A 276 -8.30 3.37 13.32
N ILE A 277 -6.99 3.35 13.07
CA ILE A 277 -6.34 3.90 11.88
C ILE A 277 -5.34 2.88 11.35
N ALA A 278 -5.47 2.51 10.06
CA ALA A 278 -4.62 1.50 9.40
C ALA A 278 -4.45 0.19 10.20
N GLY A 279 -5.53 -0.26 10.86
CA GLY A 279 -5.54 -1.47 11.69
C GLY A 279 -5.09 -1.28 13.14
N GLY A 280 -4.39 -0.18 13.45
CA GLY A 280 -3.94 0.15 14.80
C GLY A 280 -5.03 0.79 15.65
N THR A 281 -4.90 0.71 16.98
CA THR A 281 -5.80 1.31 17.96
C THR A 281 -5.39 2.75 18.24
N THR A 282 -6.37 3.64 18.38
CA THR A 282 -6.15 5.06 18.67
C THR A 282 -6.26 5.37 20.16
N TRP A 283 -5.44 6.33 20.60
CA TRP A 283 -5.35 6.84 21.96
C TRP A 283 -5.22 8.36 21.92
N GLU A 284 -5.52 9.03 23.04
CA GLU A 284 -5.36 10.50 23.18
C GLU A 284 -6.03 11.28 22.04
N TYR A 285 -7.20 10.80 21.62
CA TYR A 285 -7.91 11.38 20.48
C TYR A 285 -8.42 12.78 20.82
N SER A 286 -8.17 13.72 19.92
CA SER A 286 -8.72 15.07 19.96
C SER A 286 -9.08 15.54 18.55
N ALA A 287 -10.20 16.28 18.45
CA ALA A 287 -10.65 16.90 17.22
C ALA A 287 -10.98 18.38 17.46
N TYR A 288 -10.40 19.26 16.65
CA TYR A 288 -10.54 20.72 16.76
C TYR A 288 -10.37 21.42 15.41
N LEU A 289 -10.84 22.66 15.30
CA LEU A 289 -10.62 23.53 14.15
C LEU A 289 -9.55 24.56 14.52
N ALA A 290 -8.40 24.54 13.84
CA ALA A 290 -7.32 25.49 14.11
C ALA A 290 -6.36 25.61 12.93
N LYS A 291 -5.52 26.66 12.96
CA LYS A 291 -4.33 26.75 12.10
C LYS A 291 -3.32 25.70 12.55
N TYR A 292 -2.69 25.04 11.59
CA TYR A 292 -1.59 24.12 11.84
C TYR A 292 -0.33 24.91 12.22
N ASP A 293 0.28 24.59 13.36
CA ASP A 293 1.52 25.21 13.84
C ASP A 293 2.38 24.19 14.59
N ASP A 294 2.86 23.18 13.87
CA ASP A 294 3.69 22.14 14.47
C ASP A 294 4.74 21.58 13.46
N ASN A 295 5.54 20.60 13.87
CA ASN A 295 6.58 19.95 13.07
C ASN A 295 6.34 18.46 12.77
N TYR A 296 5.09 18.07 12.51
CA TYR A 296 4.80 16.75 11.92
C TYR A 296 5.45 16.60 10.53
N THR A 297 5.88 15.39 10.23
CA THR A 297 6.36 15.00 8.89
C THR A 297 5.20 14.51 8.07
N PHE A 298 4.86 15.24 7.01
CA PHE A 298 3.77 14.92 6.11
C PHE A 298 4.24 14.04 4.95
N ILE A 299 3.30 13.30 4.38
CA ILE A 299 3.51 12.52 3.15
C ILE A 299 2.88 13.27 2.00
N VAL A 300 3.62 13.48 0.91
CA VAL A 300 3.14 14.14 -0.31
C VAL A 300 3.36 13.24 -1.53
N ASP A 301 2.44 13.30 -2.49
CA ASP A 301 2.58 12.61 -3.77
C ASP A 301 3.67 13.28 -4.65
N ARG A 302 4.63 12.50 -5.13
CA ARG A 302 5.67 12.92 -6.09
C ARG A 302 5.62 12.10 -7.38
N SER A 303 4.51 11.41 -7.66
CA SER A 303 4.34 10.59 -8.86
C SER A 303 4.65 11.33 -10.17
N LYS A 304 4.36 12.63 -10.25
CA LYS A 304 4.64 13.43 -11.45
C LYS A 304 6.12 13.67 -11.74
N ASP A 305 6.98 13.54 -10.74
CA ASP A 305 8.43 13.62 -10.99
C ASP A 305 8.91 12.38 -11.72
N VAL A 306 8.21 11.25 -11.56
CA VAL A 306 8.47 10.04 -12.34
C VAL A 306 8.07 10.29 -13.80
N GLU A 307 6.91 10.89 -14.05
CA GLU A 307 6.41 11.18 -15.40
C GLU A 307 7.42 11.92 -16.28
N LYS A 308 8.14 12.90 -15.72
CA LYS A 308 9.15 13.69 -16.43
C LYS A 308 10.39 12.90 -16.88
N GLU A 309 10.67 11.79 -16.21
CA GLU A 309 11.89 10.99 -16.44
C GLU A 309 11.60 9.71 -17.24
N LEU A 310 10.33 9.42 -17.51
CA LEU A 310 9.89 8.27 -18.32
C LEU A 310 10.06 8.45 -19.83
N GLU A 311 10.65 9.56 -20.28
CA GLU A 311 10.90 9.84 -21.70
C GLU A 311 12.09 9.02 -22.26
N GLN A 312 12.90 8.41 -21.40
CA GLN A 312 14.06 7.61 -21.77
C GLN A 312 13.66 6.17 -22.16
N GLU A 313 14.19 5.67 -23.28
CA GLU A 313 13.93 4.29 -23.73
C GLU A 313 14.41 3.26 -22.70
N GLY A 314 13.60 2.22 -22.49
CA GLY A 314 13.94 1.10 -21.61
C GLY A 314 13.76 1.36 -20.11
N ILE A 315 13.37 2.58 -19.70
CA ILE A 315 13.15 2.95 -18.30
C ILE A 315 11.66 2.86 -17.94
N ASP A 316 11.34 2.22 -16.82
CA ASP A 316 9.98 2.16 -16.30
C ASP A 316 9.80 2.92 -14.97
N ALA A 317 8.55 2.97 -14.48
CA ALA A 317 8.21 3.73 -13.27
C ALA A 317 8.95 3.25 -12.02
N LEU A 318 9.28 1.96 -11.94
CA LEU A 318 9.99 1.39 -10.81
C LEU A 318 11.49 1.78 -10.88
N ASP A 319 12.07 1.98 -12.06
CA ASP A 319 13.49 2.33 -12.22
C ASP A 319 13.71 3.75 -11.70
N VAL A 320 12.88 4.67 -12.16
CA VAL A 320 12.89 6.06 -11.70
C VAL A 320 12.60 6.15 -10.20
N ALA A 321 11.64 5.37 -9.70
CA ALA A 321 11.33 5.35 -8.27
C ALA A 321 12.50 4.81 -7.43
N PHE A 322 13.23 3.81 -7.93
CA PHE A 322 14.42 3.26 -7.28
C PHE A 322 15.58 4.24 -7.24
N ASP A 323 15.84 4.93 -8.36
CA ASP A 323 16.87 5.97 -8.41
C ASP A 323 16.59 7.07 -7.37
N LYS A 324 15.36 7.59 -7.35
CA LYS A 324 14.93 8.61 -6.38
C LYS A 324 14.90 8.12 -4.94
N TYR A 325 14.56 6.85 -4.72
CA TYR A 325 14.53 6.23 -3.40
C TYR A 325 15.94 6.05 -2.81
N LYS A 326 16.94 5.71 -3.63
CA LYS A 326 18.27 5.34 -3.17
C LYS A 326 18.95 6.47 -2.39
N ASN A 327 19.57 6.14 -1.26
CA ASN A 327 20.43 7.10 -0.57
C ASN A 327 21.69 7.37 -1.41
N LYS A 328 22.15 8.62 -1.47
CA LYS A 328 23.40 8.95 -2.14
C LYS A 328 24.57 8.80 -1.17
N GLY A 329 25.72 8.47 -1.73
CA GLY A 329 26.90 8.14 -0.95
C GLY A 329 28.13 7.97 -1.82
N LYS A 330 29.26 7.71 -1.18
CA LYS A 330 30.53 7.41 -1.82
C LYS A 330 31.09 6.12 -1.23
N ILE A 331 31.82 5.36 -2.04
CA ILE A 331 32.59 4.23 -1.52
C ILE A 331 33.82 4.82 -0.84
N ASN A 332 34.03 4.49 0.43
CA ASN A 332 35.26 4.83 1.11
C ASN A 332 36.38 3.98 0.52
N GLU A 333 37.36 4.62 -0.12
CA GLU A 333 38.45 3.95 -0.83
C GLU A 333 39.33 3.07 0.08
N LYS A 334 39.38 3.37 1.39
CA LYS A 334 40.17 2.60 2.36
C LYS A 334 39.44 1.38 2.90
N THR A 335 38.12 1.45 3.05
CA THR A 335 37.32 0.37 3.69
C THR A 335 36.48 -0.42 2.69
N GLY A 336 36.30 0.09 1.47
CA GLY A 336 35.37 -0.47 0.47
C GLY A 336 33.90 -0.33 0.84
N VAL A 337 33.56 0.34 1.94
CA VAL A 337 32.20 0.49 2.45
C VAL A 337 31.51 1.69 1.78
N PHE A 338 30.26 1.52 1.35
CA PHE A 338 29.45 2.62 0.85
C PHE A 338 28.96 3.50 2.02
N GLU A 339 29.51 4.71 2.11
CA GLU A 339 29.14 5.70 3.11
C GLU A 339 28.01 6.59 2.58
N ILE A 340 26.91 6.64 3.32
CA ILE A 340 25.75 7.47 2.96
C ILE A 340 26.07 8.94 3.25
N THR A 341 26.17 9.77 2.21
CA THR A 341 26.38 11.21 2.31
C THR A 341 25.07 11.98 2.34
N GLU A 342 24.04 11.47 1.65
CA GLU A 342 22.72 12.10 1.58
C GLU A 342 21.63 11.03 1.72
N LYS A 343 20.86 11.08 2.81
CA LYS A 343 19.61 10.34 2.89
C LYS A 343 18.62 11.02 1.94
N THR A 344 17.75 10.28 1.26
CA THR A 344 16.61 10.84 0.50
C THR A 344 15.32 10.84 1.31
N SER A 345 14.39 11.72 0.97
CA SER A 345 13.04 11.84 1.57
C SER A 345 12.01 10.97 0.83
N MET A 346 12.41 10.35 -0.27
CA MET A 346 11.56 9.62 -1.21
C MET A 346 11.30 8.18 -0.76
N ILE A 347 10.05 7.74 -0.91
CA ILE A 347 9.52 6.43 -0.52
C ILE A 347 8.52 5.96 -1.57
N ILE A 348 8.34 4.66 -1.75
CA ILE A 348 7.22 4.11 -2.51
C ILE A 348 6.07 3.79 -1.54
N ASN A 349 4.83 4.15 -1.86
CA ASN A 349 3.67 3.88 -1.00
C ASN A 349 2.47 3.39 -1.82
N HIS A 350 1.65 2.52 -1.24
CA HIS A 350 0.39 2.04 -1.80
C HIS A 350 -0.68 3.14 -1.74
N THR A 351 -1.01 3.69 -2.90
CA THR A 351 -1.88 4.88 -3.04
C THR A 351 -3.16 4.63 -3.81
N GLY A 352 -3.37 3.42 -4.36
CA GLY A 352 -4.63 3.11 -5.01
C GLY A 352 -4.83 1.64 -5.37
N TYR A 353 -5.88 1.40 -6.13
CA TYR A 353 -6.29 0.09 -6.61
C TYR A 353 -6.64 0.17 -8.11
N ALA A 354 -6.10 -0.76 -8.90
CA ALA A 354 -6.41 -0.93 -10.31
C ALA A 354 -7.19 -2.23 -10.52
N PHE A 355 -8.32 -2.19 -11.23
CA PHE A 355 -9.18 -3.37 -11.30
C PHE A 355 -8.63 -4.39 -12.31
N LEU A 356 -8.78 -5.67 -11.95
CA LEU A 356 -8.46 -6.82 -12.79
C LEU A 356 -9.69 -7.35 -13.54
N GLU A 357 -10.87 -6.85 -13.19
CA GLU A 357 -12.14 -7.18 -13.83
C GLU A 357 -13.15 -6.02 -13.71
N LYS A 358 -14.23 -6.07 -14.50
CA LYS A 358 -15.35 -5.15 -14.31
C LYS A 358 -16.11 -5.53 -13.04
N PRO A 359 -16.56 -4.57 -12.21
CA PRO A 359 -17.39 -4.86 -11.04
C PRO A 359 -18.64 -5.64 -11.43
N ARG A 360 -18.92 -6.72 -10.71
CA ARG A 360 -20.10 -7.57 -10.91
C ARG A 360 -20.59 -8.15 -9.61
N ILE A 361 -21.87 -8.50 -9.54
CA ILE A 361 -22.42 -9.19 -8.37
C ILE A 361 -21.75 -10.57 -8.26
N ARG A 362 -21.23 -10.88 -7.07
CA ARG A 362 -20.56 -12.14 -6.77
C ARG A 362 -21.10 -12.69 -5.46
N THR A 363 -21.25 -14.00 -5.39
CA THR A 363 -21.48 -14.70 -4.13
C THR A 363 -20.33 -14.39 -3.18
N ASN A 364 -20.64 -14.25 -1.88
CA ASN A 364 -19.67 -13.97 -0.82
C ASN A 364 -19.00 -12.58 -0.88
N ALA A 365 -19.49 -11.67 -1.73
CA ALA A 365 -19.07 -10.28 -1.75
C ALA A 365 -19.58 -9.52 -0.51
N ARG A 366 -18.73 -8.65 0.05
CA ARG A 366 -19.07 -7.86 1.24
C ARG A 366 -20.27 -6.94 0.98
N ASN A 367 -21.26 -7.02 1.87
CA ASN A 367 -22.44 -6.14 1.91
C ASN A 367 -23.24 -6.11 0.59
N ASN A 368 -23.21 -7.19 -0.20
CA ASN A 368 -23.93 -7.31 -1.49
C ASN A 368 -23.63 -6.22 -2.54
N TYR A 369 -22.53 -5.49 -2.39
CA TYR A 369 -22.07 -4.56 -3.43
C TYR A 369 -21.44 -5.33 -4.60
N PRO A 370 -21.48 -4.77 -5.84
CA PRO A 370 -20.66 -5.28 -6.93
C PRO A 370 -19.21 -5.43 -6.48
N HIS A 371 -18.59 -6.55 -6.83
CA HIS A 371 -17.23 -6.88 -6.45
C HIS A 371 -16.28 -6.88 -7.64
N ALA A 372 -15.04 -6.47 -7.41
CA ALA A 372 -13.93 -6.66 -8.32
C ALA A 372 -12.66 -7.08 -7.58
N TRP A 373 -11.91 -8.01 -8.16
CA TRP A 373 -10.51 -8.19 -7.80
C TRP A 373 -9.67 -7.00 -8.29
N VAL A 374 -8.73 -6.55 -7.45
CA VAL A 374 -7.90 -5.37 -7.75
C VAL A 374 -6.43 -5.63 -7.44
N GLU A 375 -5.55 -5.02 -8.21
CA GLU A 375 -4.12 -4.93 -7.90
C GLU A 375 -3.84 -3.64 -7.11
N PRO A 376 -3.04 -3.70 -6.03
CA PRO A 376 -2.47 -2.51 -5.40
C PRO A 376 -1.65 -1.66 -6.39
N VAL A 377 -1.86 -0.34 -6.37
CA VAL A 377 -1.10 0.63 -7.16
C VAL A 377 -0.21 1.43 -6.22
N PHE A 378 1.07 1.53 -6.57
CA PHE A 378 2.04 2.26 -5.78
C PHE A 378 2.49 3.54 -6.49
N SER A 379 2.90 4.52 -5.69
CA SER A 379 3.48 5.78 -6.17
C SER A 379 4.72 6.16 -5.40
N LEU A 380 5.54 7.00 -6.03
CA LEU A 380 6.58 7.73 -5.33
C LEU A 380 5.97 8.83 -4.47
N VAL A 381 6.35 8.87 -3.19
CA VAL A 381 5.93 9.85 -2.21
C VAL A 381 7.15 10.43 -1.49
N GLU A 382 6.99 11.59 -0.88
CA GLU A 382 8.05 12.27 -0.15
C GLU A 382 7.66 12.62 1.29
N GLN A 383 8.64 12.54 2.18
CA GLN A 383 8.59 13.13 3.52
C GLN A 383 8.83 14.64 3.45
N GLU A 384 7.80 15.45 3.70
CA GLU A 384 7.86 16.91 3.61
C GLU A 384 7.41 17.59 4.92
N LYS A 385 7.87 18.82 5.16
CA LYS A 385 7.21 19.73 6.10
C LYS A 385 5.83 20.10 5.57
N PHE A 386 4.97 20.66 6.42
CA PHE A 386 3.66 21.15 6.00
C PHE A 386 3.77 22.10 4.78
N SER A 387 2.96 21.87 3.76
CA SER A 387 2.85 22.72 2.57
C SER A 387 1.47 22.58 1.95
N LYS A 388 1.12 23.40 0.96
CA LYS A 388 -0.19 23.29 0.28
C LYS A 388 -0.36 21.96 -0.48
N ARG A 389 0.74 21.24 -0.75
CA ARG A 389 0.75 19.99 -1.51
C ARG A 389 0.41 18.75 -0.68
N VAL A 390 0.46 18.83 0.65
CA VAL A 390 0.32 17.66 1.55
C VAL A 390 -1.08 17.03 1.57
N PHE A 391 -2.07 17.70 0.99
CA PHE A 391 -3.43 17.17 0.91
C PHE A 391 -3.55 16.11 -0.18
N TRP A 392 -4.34 15.08 0.08
CA TRP A 392 -4.63 13.97 -0.78
C TRP A 392 -6.11 14.00 -1.14
N THR A 393 -6.39 13.84 -2.43
CA THR A 393 -7.74 13.77 -2.96
C THR A 393 -7.94 12.40 -3.61
N ARG A 394 -9.08 11.76 -3.29
CA ARG A 394 -9.52 10.56 -4.02
C ARG A 394 -9.85 10.92 -5.46
N LYS A 395 -9.27 10.20 -6.42
CA LYS A 395 -9.58 10.28 -7.85
C LYS A 395 -10.06 8.93 -8.36
N GLU A 396 -11.23 8.96 -8.98
CA GLU A 396 -11.82 7.81 -9.65
C GLU A 396 -11.41 7.84 -11.12
N LYS A 397 -10.91 6.71 -11.62
CA LYS A 397 -10.57 6.47 -13.01
C LYS A 397 -11.48 5.38 -13.57
N LYS A 398 -11.44 5.18 -14.89
CA LYS A 398 -12.16 4.06 -15.53
C LYS A 398 -11.56 2.75 -15.00
N PHE A 399 -12.29 2.11 -14.07
CA PHE A 399 -11.91 0.86 -13.38
C PHE A 399 -10.72 0.97 -12.41
N GLY A 400 -10.56 2.10 -11.73
CA GLY A 400 -9.56 2.24 -10.68
C GLY A 400 -9.82 3.42 -9.76
N VAL A 401 -9.19 3.41 -8.59
CA VAL A 401 -9.24 4.50 -7.62
C VAL A 401 -7.83 4.75 -7.09
N VAL A 402 -7.39 6.00 -7.14
CA VAL A 402 -6.07 6.42 -6.65
C VAL A 402 -6.21 7.68 -5.81
N PHE A 403 -5.39 7.81 -4.78
CA PHE A 403 -5.20 9.07 -4.05
C PHE A 403 -4.04 9.83 -4.68
N ARG A 404 -4.20 11.14 -4.87
CA ARG A 404 -3.15 12.01 -5.37
C ARG A 404 -3.16 13.36 -4.68
N SER A 405 -2.01 14.00 -4.60
CA SER A 405 -1.93 15.39 -4.12
C SER A 405 -2.34 16.40 -5.21
N PRO A 406 -2.84 17.59 -4.84
CA PRO A 406 -3.07 18.66 -5.80
C PRO A 406 -1.75 19.09 -6.44
N LEU A 407 -1.80 19.32 -7.74
CA LEU A 407 -0.67 19.85 -8.48
C LEU A 407 -0.42 21.29 -8.05
N ASN A 408 0.85 21.68 -7.97
CA ASN A 408 1.18 23.09 -8.06
C ASN A 408 0.56 23.61 -9.37
N ILE A 409 -0.49 24.43 -9.25
CA ILE A 409 -0.63 25.56 -10.15
C ILE A 409 0.48 26.48 -9.66
N SER A 410 1.61 26.50 -10.37
CA SER A 410 2.56 27.59 -10.27
C SER A 410 1.78 28.87 -10.52
N GLY A 411 1.53 29.60 -9.44
CA GLY A 411 0.99 30.96 -9.44
C GLY A 411 1.98 31.83 -8.72
#